data_AF-A0A7S3I4K8-F1
#
_entry.id   AF-A0A7S3I4K8-F1
#
_cell.length_a   1.000
_cell.length_b   1.000
_cell.length_c   1.000
_cell.angle_alpha   90.00
_cell.angle_beta   90.00
_cell.angle_gamma   90.00
#
_symmetry.space_group_name_H-M   'P 1'
#
loop_
_entity.id
_entity.type
_entity.pdbx_description
1 polymer ?
#
loop_
_entity_poly.entity_id
_entity_poly.type
_entity_poly.pdbx_seq_one_letter_code
_entity_poly.pdbx_strand_id
1 'polypeptide(L)'
;GLPLDQLPLGMWDTTISYNRTTALSYSADATDPADCVIAIEGCMDPSAANYDSMATVDSGGWCRPLSQGCMDNQESINFDADHTVDSGCIGKAPGCTNPAAINYNSRATLDDGSCKAALMGCGHPKAVNYDSAVTTHNA
;
A
#
# COMPACT_ATOMS: atom_id res chain seq x y z
N GLY A 1 -35.84 18.46 1.42
CA GLY A 1 -34.74 18.29 0.46
C GLY A 1 -33.69 17.41 1.11
N LEU A 2 -33.30 16.33 0.46
CA LEU A 2 -32.25 15.44 0.95
C LEU A 2 -30.88 15.97 0.50
N PRO A 3 -29.82 15.81 1.31
CA PRO A 3 -28.48 16.32 1.02
C PRO A 3 -27.85 15.62 -0.20
N LEU A 4 -27.05 16.40 -0.95
CA LEU A 4 -26.51 16.08 -2.29
C LEU A 4 -25.49 14.92 -2.34
N ASP A 5 -25.15 14.33 -1.20
CA ASP A 5 -24.13 13.27 -1.06
C ASP A 5 -24.69 11.84 -1.21
N GLN A 6 -25.91 11.70 -1.73
CA GLN A 6 -26.63 10.42 -1.80
C GLN A 6 -27.23 10.13 -3.20
N LEU A 7 -26.96 10.95 -4.22
CA LEU A 7 -27.54 10.72 -5.55
C LEU A 7 -26.63 9.83 -6.41
N PRO A 8 -27.13 8.69 -6.94
CA PRO A 8 -26.32 7.76 -7.71
C PRO A 8 -25.96 8.33 -9.08
N LEU A 9 -24.74 8.06 -9.52
CA LEU A 9 -24.23 8.41 -10.84
C LEU A 9 -25.14 7.83 -11.93
N GLY A 10 -25.75 8.69 -12.76
CA GLY A 10 -26.51 8.29 -13.95
C GLY A 10 -27.90 8.91 -14.16
N MET A 11 -28.32 9.90 -13.36
CA MET A 11 -29.59 10.60 -13.59
C MET A 11 -29.35 11.97 -14.21
N TRP A 12 -29.64 12.11 -15.51
CA TRP A 12 -29.67 13.42 -16.17
C TRP A 12 -30.89 14.18 -15.64
N ASP A 13 -30.66 15.09 -14.71
CA ASP A 13 -31.70 16.01 -14.26
C ASP A 13 -31.86 17.12 -15.31
N THR A 14 -32.92 17.01 -16.11
CA THR A 14 -33.30 18.01 -17.12
C THR A 14 -33.82 19.33 -16.53
N THR A 15 -33.74 19.53 -15.21
CA THR A 15 -34.11 20.77 -14.53
C THR A 15 -32.92 21.55 -13.96
N ILE A 16 -31.68 21.08 -14.16
CA ILE A 16 -30.48 21.83 -13.80
C ILE A 16 -30.30 22.99 -14.79
N SER A 17 -30.66 24.19 -14.32
CA SER A 17 -30.26 25.43 -14.94
C SER A 17 -28.75 25.62 -14.67
N TYR A 18 -27.91 25.44 -15.69
CA TYR A 18 -26.46 25.60 -15.58
C TYR A 18 -26.12 27.02 -15.13
N ASN A 19 -25.72 27.19 -13.87
CA ASN A 19 -25.27 28.46 -13.33
C ASN A 19 -23.81 28.73 -13.77
N ARG A 20 -23.56 29.98 -14.20
CA ARG A 20 -22.32 30.57 -14.73
C ARG A 20 -21.02 30.25 -13.97
N THR A 21 -21.10 29.70 -12.76
CA THR A 21 -19.95 29.42 -11.90
C THR A 21 -19.33 28.04 -12.12
N THR A 22 -19.90 27.18 -12.97
CA THR A 22 -19.37 25.82 -13.26
C THR A 22 -18.97 25.61 -14.73
N ALA A 23 -19.22 26.58 -15.61
CA ALA A 23 -18.83 26.54 -17.02
C ALA A 23 -17.65 27.50 -17.26
N LEU A 24 -16.49 26.95 -17.62
CA LEU A 24 -15.24 27.71 -17.87
C LEU A 24 -15.21 28.45 -19.22
N SER A 25 -16.17 28.20 -20.10
CA SER A 25 -16.39 28.94 -21.35
C SER A 25 -17.86 29.33 -21.49
N TYR A 26 -18.38 30.06 -20.50
CA TYR A 26 -19.70 30.69 -20.64
C TYR A 26 -19.62 31.80 -21.71
N SER A 27 -20.12 31.51 -22.91
CA SER A 27 -20.42 32.52 -23.93
C SER A 27 -21.91 32.86 -23.86
N ALA A 28 -22.24 34.14 -23.67
CA ALA A 28 -23.63 34.60 -23.68
C ALA A 28 -24.32 34.46 -25.05
N ASP A 29 -23.53 34.18 -26.10
CA ASP A 29 -23.98 34.01 -27.48
C ASP A 29 -23.96 32.52 -27.93
N ALA A 30 -23.61 31.59 -27.03
CA ALA A 30 -23.71 30.15 -27.31
C ALA A 30 -25.18 29.77 -27.51
N THR A 31 -25.59 29.67 -28.77
CA THR A 31 -26.96 29.37 -29.19
C THR A 31 -27.15 27.89 -29.54
N ASP A 32 -26.07 27.11 -29.54
CA ASP A 32 -26.07 25.68 -29.83
C ASP A 32 -25.66 24.88 -28.57
N PRO A 33 -26.53 23.98 -28.05
CA PRO A 33 -26.18 23.05 -26.97
C PRO A 33 -25.00 22.13 -27.32
N ALA A 34 -24.67 21.95 -28.61
CA ALA A 34 -23.53 21.16 -29.06
C ALA A 34 -22.16 21.82 -28.80
N ASP A 35 -22.12 23.14 -28.54
CA ASP A 35 -20.89 23.89 -28.21
C ASP A 35 -20.57 23.92 -26.71
N CYS A 36 -21.39 23.30 -25.86
CA CYS A 36 -21.12 23.20 -24.43
C CYS A 36 -20.06 22.13 -24.14
N VAL A 37 -18.80 22.54 -23.98
CA VAL A 37 -17.74 21.68 -23.43
C VAL A 37 -17.84 21.66 -21.91
N ILE A 38 -18.13 20.48 -21.34
CA ILE A 38 -18.13 20.28 -19.89
C ILE A 38 -16.68 20.19 -19.40
N ALA A 39 -16.37 20.97 -18.37
CA ALA A 39 -15.11 20.86 -17.64
C ALA A 39 -15.15 19.60 -16.78
N ILE A 40 -14.19 18.70 -17.01
CA ILE A 40 -13.94 17.52 -16.19
C ILE A 40 -12.65 17.82 -15.46
N GLU A 41 -12.76 18.19 -14.18
CA GLU A 41 -11.61 18.40 -13.30
C GLU A 41 -10.94 17.05 -13.01
N GLY A 42 -9.62 16.99 -13.19
CA GLY A 42 -8.84 15.80 -12.90
C GLY A 42 -7.36 15.96 -13.25
N CYS A 43 -6.57 14.92 -12.98
CA CYS A 43 -5.16 14.96 -13.32
C CYS A 43 -4.95 14.65 -14.82
N MET A 44 -4.37 15.60 -15.55
CA MET A 44 -4.08 15.45 -16.99
C MET A 44 -2.68 14.88 -17.26
N ASP A 45 -1.88 14.61 -16.21
CA ASP A 45 -0.52 14.06 -16.34
C ASP A 45 -0.55 12.53 -16.44
N PRO A 46 -0.16 11.92 -17.58
CA PRO A 46 -0.15 10.47 -17.77
C PRO A 46 0.88 9.74 -16.89
N SER A 47 1.79 10.46 -16.24
CA SER A 47 2.76 9.91 -15.28
C SER A 47 2.27 9.94 -13.83
N ALA A 48 1.06 10.43 -13.57
CA ALA A 48 0.46 10.43 -12.24
C ALA A 48 -0.31 9.15 -11.93
N ALA A 49 -0.39 8.81 -10.64
CA ALA A 49 -1.12 7.64 -10.13
C ALA A 49 -2.63 7.70 -10.38
N ASN A 50 -3.19 8.91 -10.51
CA ASN A 50 -4.60 9.16 -10.72
C ASN A 50 -4.87 9.90 -12.03
N TYR A 51 -4.05 9.64 -13.06
CA TYR A 51 -4.28 10.15 -14.42
C TYR A 51 -5.72 9.85 -14.88
N ASP A 52 -6.39 10.88 -15.40
CA ASP A 52 -7.70 10.77 -16.02
C ASP A 52 -7.65 11.27 -17.47
N SER A 53 -7.81 10.35 -18.42
CA SER A 53 -7.83 10.69 -19.86
C SER A 53 -9.05 11.51 -20.30
N MET A 54 -10.09 11.59 -19.48
CA MET A 54 -11.28 12.39 -19.72
C MET A 54 -11.19 13.78 -19.08
N ALA A 55 -10.19 14.04 -18.23
CA ALA A 55 -9.99 15.36 -17.65
C ALA A 55 -9.73 16.39 -18.75
N THR A 56 -10.51 17.47 -18.72
CA THR A 56 -10.36 18.60 -19.64
C THR A 56 -9.78 19.83 -18.95
N VAL A 57 -9.66 19.79 -17.61
CA VAL A 57 -9.10 20.84 -16.77
C VAL A 57 -8.32 20.22 -15.60
N ASP A 58 -7.15 20.80 -15.30
CA ASP A 58 -6.36 20.55 -14.09
C ASP A 58 -6.08 21.89 -13.40
N SER A 59 -6.84 22.16 -12.34
CA SER A 59 -6.68 23.36 -11.50
C SER A 59 -5.42 23.35 -10.61
N GLY A 60 -4.62 22.28 -10.70
CA GLY A 60 -3.41 22.06 -9.91
C GLY A 60 -3.71 21.39 -8.56
N GLY A 61 -2.83 20.47 -8.15
CA GLY A 61 -2.93 19.76 -6.87
C GLY A 61 -3.73 18.45 -6.90
N TRP A 62 -4.35 18.12 -8.03
CA TRP A 62 -5.04 16.84 -8.22
C TRP A 62 -4.08 15.68 -8.46
N CYS A 63 -3.01 15.91 -9.22
CA CYS A 63 -2.08 14.86 -9.59
C CYS A 63 -1.35 14.29 -8.37
N ARG A 64 -1.53 12.98 -8.16
CA ARG A 64 -0.80 12.18 -7.19
C ARG A 64 0.42 11.59 -7.87
N PRO A 65 1.63 11.84 -7.36
CA PRO A 65 2.82 11.24 -7.94
C PRO A 65 2.76 9.71 -7.86
N LEU A 66 3.38 9.03 -8.82
CA LEU A 66 3.67 7.62 -8.67
C LEU A 66 4.68 7.45 -7.54
N SER A 67 4.31 6.66 -6.55
CA SER A 67 5.13 6.30 -5.41
C SER A 67 5.25 4.78 -5.43
N GLN A 68 6.44 4.29 -5.77
CA GLN A 68 6.73 2.86 -5.82
C GLN A 68 7.11 2.34 -4.45
N GLY A 69 6.51 1.23 -4.06
CA GLY A 69 6.90 0.46 -2.89
C GLY A 69 5.85 -0.59 -2.54
N CYS A 70 6.01 -1.25 -1.40
CA CYS A 70 5.24 -2.45 -1.12
C CYS A 70 3.88 -2.11 -0.49
N MET A 71 2.81 -2.55 -1.13
CA MET A 71 1.43 -2.37 -0.65
C MET A 71 0.85 -3.65 -0.01
N ASP A 72 1.63 -4.73 0.06
CA ASP A 72 1.26 -6.00 0.71
C ASP A 72 1.54 -5.98 2.22
N ASN A 73 0.48 -5.86 3.03
CA ASN A 73 0.56 -5.84 4.49
C ASN A 73 0.72 -7.23 5.13
N GLN A 74 0.49 -8.30 4.38
CA GLN A 74 0.34 -9.64 4.92
C GLN A 74 1.69 -10.35 4.92
N GLU A 75 2.43 -10.26 3.81
CA GLU A 75 3.62 -11.08 3.58
C GLU A 75 4.92 -10.28 3.55
N SER A 76 4.89 -8.96 3.74
CA SER A 76 6.09 -8.12 3.59
C SER A 76 6.53 -7.40 4.86
N ILE A 77 7.83 -7.19 5.00
CA ILE A 77 8.43 -6.45 6.13
C ILE A 77 8.54 -4.94 5.87
N ASN A 78 8.42 -4.51 4.62
CA ASN A 78 8.53 -3.11 4.19
C ASN A 78 7.20 -2.56 3.64
N PHE A 79 6.08 -3.02 4.19
CA PHE A 79 4.74 -2.53 3.84
C PHE A 79 4.60 -1.04 4.15
N ASP A 80 4.07 -0.29 3.18
CA ASP A 80 3.63 1.09 3.33
C ASP A 80 2.38 1.33 2.45
N ALA A 81 1.29 1.72 3.08
CA ALA A 81 -0.02 1.92 2.45
C ALA A 81 -0.08 3.19 1.57
N ASP A 82 0.88 4.10 1.69
CA ASP A 82 0.90 5.38 0.99
C ASP A 82 1.48 5.27 -0.44
N HIS A 83 2.04 4.11 -0.80
CA HIS A 83 2.47 3.84 -2.17
C HIS A 83 1.28 3.73 -3.13
N THR A 84 1.51 4.10 -4.39
CA THR A 84 0.50 4.06 -5.46
C THR A 84 0.79 2.99 -6.50
N VAL A 85 1.94 2.32 -6.40
CA VAL A 85 2.35 1.21 -7.26
C VAL A 85 3.00 0.12 -6.41
N ASP A 86 2.35 -1.05 -6.34
CA ASP A 86 2.85 -2.20 -5.60
C ASP A 86 4.10 -2.79 -6.25
N SER A 87 5.26 -2.61 -5.60
CA SER A 87 6.56 -3.04 -6.11
C SER A 87 7.60 -3.15 -4.99
N GLY A 88 8.66 -3.95 -5.20
CA GLY A 88 9.79 -3.99 -4.26
C GLY A 88 9.47 -4.59 -2.88
N CYS A 89 8.44 -5.44 -2.78
CA CYS A 89 8.10 -6.16 -1.56
C CYS A 89 9.22 -7.10 -1.09
N ILE A 90 9.56 -7.01 0.19
CA ILE A 90 10.51 -7.89 0.87
C ILE A 90 9.71 -8.85 1.73
N GLY A 91 9.65 -10.11 1.28
CA GLY A 91 8.90 -11.16 1.97
C GLY A 91 9.40 -11.43 3.40
N LYS A 92 8.45 -11.76 4.28
CA LYS A 92 8.72 -12.34 5.59
C LYS A 92 9.32 -13.73 5.38
N ALA A 93 10.43 -14.00 6.04
CA ALA A 93 11.01 -15.33 6.17
C ALA A 93 10.97 -15.71 7.65
N PRO A 94 9.90 -16.38 8.11
CA PRO A 94 9.79 -16.82 9.49
C PRO A 94 10.89 -17.82 9.86
N GLY A 95 11.48 -17.67 11.03
CA GLY A 95 12.44 -18.62 11.60
C GLY A 95 13.23 -18.00 12.74
N CYS A 96 14.05 -18.80 13.41
CA CYS A 96 14.83 -18.28 14.53
C CYS A 96 15.88 -17.25 14.08
N THR A 97 15.78 -16.02 14.59
CA THR A 97 16.71 -14.92 14.30
C THR A 97 17.82 -14.75 15.34
N ASN A 98 17.78 -15.50 16.45
CA ASN A 98 18.78 -15.43 17.50
C ASN A 98 20.04 -16.23 17.11
N PRO A 99 21.22 -15.59 16.92
CA PRO A 99 22.45 -16.28 16.53
C PRO A 99 23.02 -17.23 17.60
N ALA A 100 22.57 -17.12 18.85
CA ALA A 100 22.96 -18.04 19.93
C ALA A 100 22.06 -19.30 20.01
N ALA A 101 21.00 -19.37 19.22
CA ALA A 101 20.11 -20.54 19.19
C ALA A 101 20.68 -21.67 18.32
N ILE A 102 20.44 -22.92 18.71
CA ILE A 102 20.93 -24.09 17.96
C ILE A 102 20.27 -24.25 16.59
N ASN A 103 19.13 -23.61 16.37
CA ASN A 103 18.37 -23.60 15.12
C ASN A 103 18.33 -22.21 14.48
N TYR A 104 19.34 -21.36 14.74
CA TYR A 104 19.48 -20.07 14.08
C TYR A 104 19.41 -20.21 12.55
N ASN A 105 18.57 -19.39 11.93
CA ASN A 105 18.44 -19.29 10.49
C ASN A 105 18.85 -17.88 10.03
N SER A 106 20.02 -17.77 9.41
CA SER A 106 20.53 -16.49 8.90
C SER A 106 19.72 -15.89 7.76
N ARG A 107 18.80 -16.66 7.16
CA ARG A 107 17.86 -16.19 6.13
C ARG A 107 16.52 -15.76 6.73
N ALA A 108 16.28 -15.98 8.03
CA ALA A 108 15.06 -15.52 8.67
C ALA A 108 15.07 -14.00 8.81
N THR A 109 13.97 -13.36 8.41
CA THR A 109 13.76 -11.90 8.53
C THR A 109 12.73 -11.56 9.60
N LEU A 110 12.04 -12.57 10.15
CA LEU A 110 11.05 -12.43 11.20
C LEU A 110 11.20 -13.59 12.18
N ASP A 111 11.35 -13.28 13.48
CA ASP A 111 11.35 -14.32 14.51
C ASP A 111 9.97 -14.95 14.64
N ASP A 112 9.91 -16.27 14.51
CA ASP A 112 8.67 -17.06 14.65
C ASP A 112 8.53 -17.68 16.05
N GLY A 113 9.46 -17.38 16.97
CA GLY A 113 9.47 -17.94 18.31
C GLY A 113 9.93 -19.41 18.37
N SER A 114 10.43 -19.98 17.26
CA SER A 114 10.93 -21.35 17.22
C SER A 114 12.34 -21.52 17.81
N CYS A 115 13.00 -20.43 18.23
CA CYS A 115 14.37 -20.45 18.75
C CYS A 115 14.54 -21.43 19.93
N LYS A 116 15.52 -22.32 19.79
CA LYS A 116 15.91 -23.28 20.82
C LYS A 116 17.20 -22.81 21.48
N ALA A 117 17.13 -22.56 22.78
CA ALA A 117 18.28 -22.15 23.56
C ALA A 117 19.38 -23.22 23.51
N ALA A 118 20.63 -22.78 23.37
CA ALA A 118 21.79 -23.61 23.57
C ALA A 118 21.92 -23.93 25.07
N LEU A 119 21.55 -25.14 25.49
CA LEU A 119 21.87 -25.66 26.80
C LEU A 119 23.31 -26.15 26.78
N MET A 120 24.17 -25.40 27.44
CA MET A 120 25.60 -25.67 27.55
C MET A 120 25.85 -26.65 28.69
N GLY A 121 26.61 -27.72 28.44
CA GLY A 121 26.94 -28.72 29.45
C GLY A 121 27.59 -29.97 28.88
N CYS A 122 27.62 -31.05 29.65
CA CYS A 122 28.23 -32.32 29.24
C CYS A 122 27.16 -33.38 28.96
N GLY A 123 26.78 -33.61 27.71
CA GLY A 123 25.87 -34.71 27.35
C GLY A 123 26.54 -36.09 27.23
N HIS A 124 27.74 -36.30 27.78
CA HIS A 124 28.41 -37.61 27.73
C HIS A 124 27.97 -38.49 28.91
N PRO A 125 27.38 -39.69 28.70
CA PRO A 125 26.76 -40.50 29.78
C PRO A 125 27.70 -40.93 30.90
N LYS A 126 29.02 -40.88 30.68
CA LYS A 126 30.05 -41.19 31.68
C LYS A 126 30.63 -39.95 32.39
N ALA A 127 30.16 -38.75 32.08
CA ALA A 127 30.60 -37.53 32.74
C ALA A 127 29.97 -37.41 34.13
N VAL A 128 30.73 -36.90 35.10
CA VAL A 128 30.21 -36.65 36.47
C VAL A 128 29.17 -35.53 36.52
N ASN A 129 29.18 -34.65 35.53
CA ASN A 129 28.20 -33.58 35.30
C ASN A 129 27.34 -33.86 34.05
N TYR A 130 27.01 -35.14 33.80
CA TYR A 130 26.14 -35.54 32.70
C TYR A 130 24.75 -34.90 32.81
N ASP A 131 24.29 -34.26 31.74
CA ASP A 131 22.92 -33.77 31.60
C ASP A 131 22.38 -34.12 30.20
N SER A 132 21.28 -34.89 30.18
CA SER A 132 20.62 -35.35 28.95
C SER A 132 19.87 -34.25 28.19
N ALA A 133 19.62 -33.10 28.82
CA ALA A 133 18.97 -31.95 28.19
C ALA A 133 19.95 -31.03 27.44
N VAL A 134 21.26 -31.23 27.59
CA VAL A 134 22.30 -30.45 26.92
C VAL A 134 22.15 -30.56 25.40
N THR A 135 22.11 -29.41 24.73
CA THR A 135 22.01 -29.32 23.27
C THR A 135 23.32 -28.92 22.61
N THR A 136 24.32 -28.54 23.41
CA THR A 136 25.60 -28.01 22.95
C THR A 136 26.69 -28.45 23.92
N HIS A 137 27.66 -29.22 23.43
CA HIS A 137 28.78 -29.71 24.23
C HIS A 137 29.90 -28.69 24.23
N ASN A 138 30.23 -28.18 25.40
CA ASN A 138 31.44 -27.40 25.62
C ASN A 138 32.33 -28.24 26.53
N ALA A 139 33.49 -28.60 25.98
CA ALA A 139 34.48 -29.48 26.58
C ALA A 139 35.05 -28.90 27.87
#